data_AF-A0A7S2ES66-F1
#
_entry.id   AF-A0A7S2ES66-F1
#
_cell.length_a   1.000
_cell.length_b   1.000
_cell.length_c   1.000
_cell.angle_alpha   90.00
_cell.angle_beta   90.00
_cell.angle_gamma   90.00
#
_symmetry.space_group_name_H-M   'P 1'
#
loop_
_entity.id
_entity.type
_entity.pdbx_description
1 polymer ?
#
loop_
_entity_poly.entity_id
_entity_poly.type
_entity_poly.pdbx_seq_one_letter_code
_entity_poly.pdbx_strand_id
1 'polypeptide(L)'
;DMARGWHTQITRRMSRNKIIIATLTTFGIYLFHHTTRDRSCAVSFAEFHGEQYISPQLTVGKPKCLVQSKWMQVTQHTVRFPEDSAEIDDWLWIDYHDRINVLVEDEREDAEKEQRFLVFKQTKYALEGRESLAVVGGIIEPGESAEDAARREVSEEMRMACEAFVPLG
;
A
#
# COMPACT_ATOMS: atom_id res chain seq x y z
N ASP A 1 -65.15 7.74 19.89
CA ASP A 1 -65.87 8.15 21.11
C ASP A 1 -65.09 7.70 22.33
N MET A 2 -64.39 8.62 22.98
CA MET A 2 -64.86 9.61 23.96
C MET A 2 -64.45 9.16 25.36
N ALA A 3 -63.52 9.93 25.90
CA ALA A 3 -63.11 9.94 27.28
C ALA A 3 -64.29 10.16 28.24
N ARG A 4 -64.17 9.64 29.47
CA ARG A 4 -64.12 10.40 30.75
C ARG A 4 -64.46 9.48 31.93
N GLY A 5 -63.73 9.64 33.03
CA GLY A 5 -64.09 9.10 34.34
C GLY A 5 -63.09 9.53 35.41
N TRP A 6 -63.45 10.54 36.19
CA TRP A 6 -62.69 11.15 37.27
C TRP A 6 -62.85 10.36 38.59
N HIS A 7 -61.83 10.32 39.45
CA HIS A 7 -61.99 10.60 40.88
C HIS A 7 -60.66 10.89 41.61
N THR A 8 -60.80 11.79 42.56
CA THR A 8 -59.86 12.57 43.37
C THR A 8 -59.31 11.78 44.57
N GLN A 9 -58.10 12.08 45.05
CA GLN A 9 -57.89 12.68 46.39
C GLN A 9 -56.43 13.03 46.70
N ILE A 10 -56.31 14.03 47.58
CA ILE A 10 -55.17 14.85 47.95
C ILE A 10 -54.55 14.30 49.24
N THR A 11 -53.21 14.30 49.35
CA THR A 11 -52.56 14.63 50.63
C THR A 11 -51.27 15.40 50.40
N ARG A 12 -51.28 16.66 50.86
CA ARG A 12 -50.13 17.54 51.02
C ARG A 12 -49.14 16.96 52.04
N ARG A 13 -47.84 17.10 51.78
CA ARG A 13 -46.85 17.36 52.84
C ARG A 13 -45.84 18.40 52.38
N MET A 14 -45.99 19.61 52.91
CA MET A 14 -44.95 20.64 52.92
C MET A 14 -43.71 20.11 53.65
N SER A 15 -42.51 20.44 53.16
CA SER A 15 -41.42 20.90 54.03
C SER A 15 -40.11 21.15 53.27
N ARG A 16 -39.68 22.42 53.36
CA ARG A 16 -38.30 22.92 53.43
C ARG A 16 -37.53 23.13 52.12
N ASN A 17 -37.55 24.40 51.73
CA ASN A 17 -36.50 25.09 50.99
C ASN A 17 -35.10 24.68 51.47
N LYS A 18 -34.23 24.32 50.52
CA LYS A 18 -32.78 24.47 50.64
C LYS A 18 -32.23 24.96 49.29
N ILE A 19 -31.78 26.21 49.30
CA ILE A 19 -30.90 26.78 48.27
C ILE A 19 -29.50 26.24 48.58
N ILE A 20 -28.82 25.65 47.57
CA ILE A 20 -27.37 25.44 47.60
C ILE A 20 -26.79 26.09 46.34
N ILE A 21 -25.86 27.00 46.58
CA ILE A 21 -25.16 27.84 45.59
C ILE A 21 -23.95 27.08 45.04
N ALA A 22 -23.76 27.23 43.72
CA ALA A 22 -22.57 27.18 42.87
C ALA A 22 -21.31 26.44 43.34
N THR A 23 -20.79 25.58 42.46
CA THR A 23 -19.40 25.66 42.00
C THR A 23 -19.32 25.19 40.54
N LEU A 24 -18.87 26.09 39.66
CA LEU A 24 -18.41 25.78 38.32
C LEU A 24 -17.14 24.93 38.44
N THR A 25 -17.26 23.61 38.36
CA THR A 25 -16.10 22.77 38.05
C THR A 25 -15.92 22.80 36.54
N THR A 26 -14.86 23.50 36.15
CA THR A 26 -14.26 23.55 34.83
C THR A 26 -14.44 22.25 34.08
N PHE A 27 -15.06 22.39 32.91
CA PHE A 27 -15.07 21.45 31.80
C PHE A 27 -13.60 21.07 31.51
N GLY A 28 -13.11 20.05 32.19
CA GLY A 28 -11.93 19.32 31.77
C GLY A 28 -12.36 18.60 30.50
N ILE A 29 -12.26 19.29 29.37
CA ILE A 29 -12.13 18.62 28.08
C ILE A 29 -10.86 17.81 28.23
N TYR A 30 -11.02 16.57 28.69
CA TYR A 30 -10.11 15.50 28.35
C TYR A 30 -10.09 15.53 26.83
N LEU A 31 -9.13 16.25 26.26
CA LEU A 31 -8.59 15.94 24.96
C LEU A 31 -7.98 14.55 25.13
N PHE A 32 -8.84 13.53 25.17
CA PHE A 32 -8.58 12.34 24.40
C PHE A 32 -8.34 12.86 23.00
N HIS A 33 -7.07 13.18 22.69
CA HIS A 33 -6.56 12.88 21.38
C HIS A 33 -6.81 11.39 21.20
N HIS A 34 -8.02 11.05 20.76
CA HIS A 34 -8.19 9.98 19.82
C HIS A 34 -7.27 10.36 18.66
N THR A 35 -6.00 9.97 18.76
CA THR A 35 -5.22 9.68 17.57
C THR A 35 -5.93 8.48 16.96
N THR A 36 -7.01 8.74 16.23
CA THR A 36 -7.29 7.99 15.02
C THR A 36 -6.06 8.25 14.15
N ARG A 37 -4.99 7.47 14.39
CA ARG A 37 -3.84 7.44 13.51
C ARG A 37 -4.38 6.78 12.26
N ASP A 38 -4.89 7.66 11.41
CA ASP A 38 -5.58 7.36 10.19
C ASP A 38 -4.70 6.41 9.37
N ARG A 39 -5.33 5.47 8.67
CA ARG A 39 -4.64 4.48 7.83
C ARG A 39 -3.98 5.14 6.60
N SER A 40 -4.04 6.46 6.50
CA SER A 40 -3.53 7.26 5.41
C SER A 40 -2.04 7.57 5.57
N CYS A 41 -1.31 7.48 4.46
CA CYS A 41 0.06 7.97 4.36
C CYS A 41 0.14 9.47 4.66
N ALA A 42 1.29 9.95 5.14
CA ALA A 42 1.46 11.37 5.45
C ALA A 42 1.21 12.29 4.24
N VAL A 43 1.53 11.82 3.03
CA VAL A 43 1.16 12.42 1.74
C VAL A 43 0.54 11.34 0.85
N SER A 44 -0.58 11.65 0.20
CA SER A 44 -1.28 10.71 -0.68
C SER A 44 -1.73 11.40 -1.96
N PHE A 45 -1.23 10.94 -3.10
CA PHE A 45 -1.68 11.38 -4.44
C PHE A 45 -2.75 10.45 -5.02
N ALA A 46 -2.70 9.16 -4.67
CA ALA A 46 -3.68 8.11 -4.96
C ALA A 46 -3.33 6.86 -4.11
N GLU A 47 -4.24 5.91 -3.99
CA GLU A 47 -3.99 4.64 -3.29
C GLU A 47 -3.01 3.76 -4.08
N PHE A 48 -2.06 3.14 -3.38
CA PHE A 48 -1.16 2.15 -3.93
C PHE A 48 -1.76 0.75 -3.75
N HIS A 49 -1.79 -0.05 -4.83
CA HIS A 49 -2.39 -1.39 -4.84
C HIS A 49 -1.38 -2.51 -5.14
N GLY A 50 -0.07 -2.21 -5.14
CA GLY A 50 0.97 -3.23 -5.30
C GLY A 50 1.28 -3.94 -3.98
N GLU A 51 2.13 -4.96 -4.06
CA GLU A 51 2.62 -5.70 -2.90
C GLU A 51 3.43 -4.81 -1.95
N GLN A 52 3.36 -5.10 -0.65
CA GLN A 52 4.12 -4.41 0.39
C GLN A 52 5.11 -5.38 1.02
N TYR A 53 6.40 -5.07 0.89
CA TYR A 53 7.47 -5.96 1.33
C TYR A 53 7.91 -5.65 2.76
N ILE A 54 7.50 -6.50 3.69
CA ILE A 54 7.85 -6.38 5.12
C ILE A 54 8.36 -7.71 5.62
N SER A 55 9.54 -7.73 6.26
CA SER A 55 10.01 -8.89 7.01
C SER A 55 9.54 -8.78 8.47
N PRO A 56 8.60 -9.62 8.94
CA PRO A 56 8.08 -9.53 10.31
C PRO A 56 9.13 -9.78 11.39
N GLN A 57 10.21 -10.50 11.06
CA GLN A 57 11.29 -10.83 12.00
C GLN A 57 12.29 -9.68 12.15
N LEU A 58 12.47 -8.89 11.10
CA LEU A 58 13.46 -7.81 11.05
C LEU A 58 12.84 -6.42 11.19
N THR A 59 11.54 -6.28 10.93
CA THR A 59 10.82 -4.99 11.03
C THR A 59 10.17 -4.85 12.40
N VAL A 60 10.56 -3.81 13.13
CA VAL A 60 10.02 -3.48 14.44
C VAL A 60 8.77 -2.62 14.28
N GLY A 61 7.63 -3.15 14.72
CA GLY A 61 6.35 -2.44 14.68
C GLY A 61 5.79 -2.29 13.27
N LYS A 62 4.86 -1.33 13.10
CA LYS A 62 4.24 -1.04 11.81
C LYS A 62 5.02 0.09 11.11
N PRO A 63 5.47 -0.10 9.86
CA PRO A 63 6.06 0.97 9.06
C PRO A 63 5.17 2.21 8.99
N LYS A 64 5.79 3.39 9.05
CA LYS A 64 5.11 4.67 8.88
C LYS A 64 5.06 4.99 7.39
N CYS A 65 3.87 5.06 6.80
CA CYS A 65 3.76 5.51 5.42
C CYS A 65 4.00 7.03 5.31
N LEU A 66 4.95 7.40 4.45
CA LEU A 66 5.34 8.79 4.20
C LEU A 66 4.63 9.36 2.98
N VAL A 67 4.70 8.67 1.84
CA VAL A 67 4.15 9.12 0.57
C VAL A 67 3.53 7.95 -0.18
N GLN A 68 2.38 8.11 -0.80
CA GLN A 68 1.83 7.12 -1.74
C GLN A 68 1.25 7.74 -3.00
N SER A 69 1.25 6.95 -4.06
CA SER A 69 0.54 7.19 -5.31
C SER A 69 0.11 5.85 -5.91
N LYS A 70 -0.60 5.89 -7.04
CA LYS A 70 -0.96 4.68 -7.78
C LYS A 70 0.25 3.86 -8.29
N TRP A 71 1.47 4.41 -8.27
CA TRP A 71 2.66 3.78 -8.84
C TRP A 71 3.64 3.23 -7.80
N MET A 72 3.66 3.81 -6.60
CA MET A 72 4.61 3.48 -5.55
C MET A 72 4.15 4.01 -4.19
N GLN A 73 4.72 3.42 -3.14
CA GLN A 73 4.60 3.84 -1.76
C GLN A 73 5.98 3.94 -1.11
N VAL A 74 6.21 5.02 -0.36
CA VAL A 74 7.42 5.23 0.45
C VAL A 74 7.06 5.11 1.92
N THR A 75 7.71 4.19 2.62
CA THR A 75 7.53 3.92 4.04
C THR A 75 8.83 4.15 4.80
N GLN A 76 8.72 4.48 6.08
CA GLN A 76 9.84 4.48 7.02
C GLN A 76 9.67 3.28 7.96
N HIS A 77 10.66 2.40 7.95
CA HIS A 77 10.74 1.19 8.75
C HIS A 77 11.68 1.45 9.94
N THR A 78 11.43 0.76 11.04
CA THR A 78 12.45 0.49 12.05
C THR A 78 12.92 -0.93 11.83
N VAL A 79 14.21 -1.13 11.54
CA VAL A 79 14.78 -2.45 11.27
C VAL A 79 15.77 -2.84 12.36
N ARG A 80 15.76 -4.12 12.75
CA ARG A 80 16.68 -4.70 13.73
C ARG A 80 17.47 -5.83 13.10
N PHE A 81 18.79 -5.72 13.11
CA PHE A 81 19.64 -6.80 12.60
C PHE A 81 19.84 -7.89 13.67
N PRO A 82 19.85 -9.19 13.28
CA PRO A 82 19.97 -10.28 14.24
C PRO A 82 21.30 -10.32 14.99
N GLU A 83 22.38 -9.82 14.38
CA GLU A 83 23.75 -10.07 14.85
C GLU A 83 24.18 -9.13 15.98
N ASP A 84 23.82 -7.86 15.92
CA ASP A 84 24.26 -6.83 16.88
C ASP A 84 23.09 -6.19 17.67
N SER A 85 21.85 -6.59 17.37
CA SER A 85 20.62 -6.00 17.91
C SER A 85 20.51 -4.48 17.70
N ALA A 86 21.34 -3.90 16.82
CA ALA A 86 21.25 -2.49 16.50
C ALA A 86 19.95 -2.22 15.74
N GLU A 87 19.30 -1.12 16.09
CA GLU A 87 18.11 -0.64 15.40
C GLU A 87 18.45 0.55 14.51
N ILE A 88 17.92 0.54 13.29
CA ILE A 88 17.90 1.69 12.38
C ILE A 88 16.44 2.10 12.26
N ASP A 89 16.08 3.25 12.81
CA ASP A 89 14.70 3.71 12.96
C ASP A 89 14.21 4.63 11.83
N ASP A 90 15.06 4.94 10.87
CA ASP A 90 14.82 5.80 9.71
C ASP A 90 15.02 5.10 8.37
N TRP A 91 14.95 3.77 8.35
CA TRP A 91 15.13 2.97 7.13
C TRP A 91 14.02 3.24 6.12
N LEU A 92 14.32 4.01 5.08
CA LEU A 92 13.36 4.30 4.00
C LEU A 92 13.23 3.09 3.08
N TRP A 93 11.99 2.73 2.79
CA TRP A 93 11.63 1.64 1.89
C TRP A 93 10.68 2.14 0.81
N ILE A 94 10.81 1.60 -0.40
CA ILE A 94 10.01 1.96 -1.57
C ILE A 94 9.38 0.70 -2.13
N ASP A 95 8.08 0.58 -1.97
CA ASP A 95 7.27 -0.42 -2.66
C ASP A 95 6.80 0.15 -4.00
N TYR A 96 6.94 -0.61 -5.07
CA TYR A 96 6.38 -0.31 -6.39
C TYR A 96 5.86 -1.61 -6.99
N HIS A 97 5.04 -1.52 -8.03
CA HIS A 97 4.46 -2.72 -8.65
C HIS A 97 5.54 -3.68 -9.13
N ASP A 98 5.34 -4.96 -8.86
CA ASP A 98 6.19 -6.04 -9.34
C ASP A 98 6.26 -6.05 -10.86
N ARG A 99 7.39 -6.53 -11.38
CA ARG A 99 7.68 -6.47 -12.81
C ARG A 99 8.35 -7.73 -13.30
N ILE A 100 8.06 -8.05 -14.54
CA ILE A 100 8.79 -9.05 -15.31
C ILE A 100 9.81 -8.38 -16.23
N ASN A 101 10.83 -9.14 -16.59
CA ASN A 101 11.68 -8.91 -17.75
C ASN A 101 11.79 -10.23 -18.50
N VAL A 102 11.66 -10.21 -19.83
CA VAL A 102 11.62 -11.42 -20.65
C VAL A 102 12.70 -11.35 -21.72
N LEU A 103 13.61 -12.31 -21.69
CA LEU A 103 14.56 -12.57 -22.78
C LEU A 103 13.89 -13.46 -23.81
N VAL A 104 13.68 -12.94 -25.01
CA VAL A 104 13.07 -13.69 -26.11
C VAL A 104 14.17 -14.23 -27.01
N GLU A 105 14.35 -15.54 -27.04
CA GLU A 105 15.34 -16.22 -27.89
C GLU A 105 14.88 -16.22 -29.37
N ASP A 106 15.82 -15.98 -30.29
CA ASP A 106 15.60 -16.02 -31.73
C ASP A 106 16.02 -17.38 -32.30
N GLU A 107 15.07 -18.32 -32.38
CA GLU A 107 15.29 -19.69 -32.84
C GLU A 107 15.47 -19.82 -34.37
N ARG A 108 15.49 -18.72 -35.13
CA ARG A 108 15.64 -18.76 -36.60
C ARG A 108 17.05 -19.09 -37.07
N GLU A 109 18.03 -19.20 -36.17
CA GLU A 109 19.40 -19.59 -36.51
C GLU A 109 19.79 -20.97 -35.98
N ASP A 110 20.69 -21.64 -36.72
CA ASP A 110 21.17 -22.99 -36.41
C ASP A 110 21.69 -23.10 -34.96
N ALA A 111 21.27 -24.16 -34.28
CA ALA A 111 21.64 -24.51 -32.89
C ALA A 111 23.15 -24.69 -32.65
N GLU A 112 23.98 -24.67 -33.70
CA GLU A 112 25.46 -24.70 -33.61
C GLU A 112 26.07 -23.30 -33.43
N LYS A 113 25.29 -22.23 -33.47
CA LYS A 113 25.74 -20.85 -33.22
C LYS A 113 25.36 -20.37 -31.81
N GLU A 114 25.98 -19.28 -31.41
CA GLU A 114 25.64 -18.57 -30.17
C GLU A 114 24.17 -18.17 -30.16
N GLN A 115 23.51 -18.37 -29.01
CA GLN A 115 22.11 -17.98 -28.80
C GLN A 115 21.93 -16.48 -29.02
N ARG A 116 20.85 -16.11 -29.70
CA ARG A 116 20.51 -14.71 -29.97
C ARG A 116 19.22 -14.35 -29.27
N PHE A 117 19.16 -13.13 -28.76
CA PHE A 117 18.00 -12.61 -28.07
C PHE A 117 17.52 -11.34 -28.73
N LEU A 118 16.19 -11.21 -28.83
CA LEU A 118 15.53 -10.02 -29.35
C LEU A 118 15.50 -8.94 -28.27
N VAL A 119 15.85 -7.72 -28.67
CA VAL A 119 15.77 -6.51 -27.84
C VAL A 119 15.14 -5.38 -28.62
N PHE A 120 14.53 -4.44 -27.90
CA PHE A 120 13.99 -3.22 -28.46
C PHE A 120 14.97 -2.07 -28.34
N LYS A 121 14.84 -1.09 -29.25
CA LYS A 121 15.33 0.26 -29.03
C LYS A 121 14.18 1.10 -28.48
N GLN A 122 14.27 1.55 -27.23
CA GLN A 122 13.21 2.28 -26.54
C GLN A 122 13.72 3.59 -25.93
N THR A 123 12.81 4.56 -25.87
CA THR A 123 13.04 5.83 -25.18
C THR A 123 12.47 5.81 -23.78
N LYS A 124 13.34 6.05 -22.78
CA LYS A 124 12.94 6.16 -21.36
C LYS A 124 12.95 7.62 -20.93
N TYR A 125 11.84 8.10 -20.36
CA TYR A 125 11.61 9.52 -20.07
C TYR A 125 12.65 10.13 -19.11
N ALA A 126 13.19 9.32 -18.20
CA ALA A 126 14.16 9.73 -17.19
C ALA A 126 15.62 9.36 -17.56
N LEU A 127 15.86 8.80 -18.75
CA LEU A 127 17.20 8.42 -19.19
C LEU A 127 17.84 9.54 -20.00
N GLU A 128 19.07 9.89 -19.66
CA GLU A 128 19.90 10.81 -20.46
C GLU A 128 20.19 10.19 -21.83
N GLY A 129 20.16 11.00 -22.89
CA GLY A 129 20.34 10.49 -24.26
C GLY A 129 19.17 9.67 -24.80
N ARG A 130 18.08 9.48 -24.02
CA ARG A 130 16.73 9.03 -24.41
C ARG A 130 16.60 7.82 -25.33
N GLU A 131 17.64 7.06 -25.60
CA GLU A 131 17.59 5.80 -26.34
C GLU A 131 18.33 4.74 -25.52
N SER A 132 17.71 3.58 -25.37
CA SER A 132 18.28 2.43 -24.68
C SER A 132 17.87 1.15 -25.38
N LEU A 133 18.72 0.13 -25.29
CA LEU A 133 18.30 -1.23 -25.59
C LEU A 133 17.60 -1.81 -24.36
N ALA A 134 16.48 -2.49 -24.58
CA ALA A 134 15.67 -3.08 -23.52
C ALA A 134 15.08 -4.41 -23.96
N VAL A 135 14.91 -5.30 -23.00
CA VAL A 135 14.11 -6.52 -23.15
C VAL A 135 12.63 -6.19 -22.99
N VAL A 136 11.75 -7.13 -23.33
CA VAL A 136 10.33 -7.02 -22.98
C VAL A 136 10.22 -6.91 -21.46
N GLY A 137 9.42 -5.98 -20.96
CA GLY A 137 9.24 -5.81 -19.53
C GLY A 137 7.94 -5.08 -19.23
N GLY A 138 7.32 -5.43 -18.11
CA GLY A 138 5.98 -4.96 -17.79
C GLY A 138 5.65 -5.09 -16.32
N ILE A 139 4.56 -4.44 -15.92
CA ILE A 139 4.01 -4.58 -14.57
C ILE A 139 3.24 -5.90 -14.49
N ILE A 140 3.42 -6.62 -13.39
CA ILE A 140 2.56 -7.74 -13.03
C ILE A 140 1.31 -7.14 -12.38
N GLU A 141 0.15 -7.35 -13.01
CA GLU A 141 -1.11 -6.82 -12.48
C GLU A 141 -1.55 -7.57 -11.20
N PRO A 142 -2.34 -6.95 -10.31
CA PRO A 142 -2.81 -7.61 -9.10
C PRO A 142 -3.53 -8.93 -9.39
N GLY A 143 -3.00 -10.04 -8.84
CA GLY A 143 -3.54 -11.39 -9.05
C GLY A 143 -3.07 -12.09 -10.33
N GLU A 144 -2.21 -11.45 -11.13
CA GLU A 144 -1.56 -12.05 -12.30
C GLU A 144 -0.32 -12.85 -11.88
N SER A 145 -0.06 -13.99 -12.54
CA SER A 145 1.20 -14.71 -12.35
C SER A 145 2.32 -14.08 -13.18
N ALA A 146 3.58 -14.24 -12.77
CA ALA A 146 4.72 -13.72 -13.54
C ALA A 146 4.76 -14.31 -14.97
N GLU A 147 4.38 -15.58 -15.16
CA GLU A 147 4.34 -16.19 -16.49
C GLU A 147 3.21 -15.62 -17.35
N ASP A 148 2.03 -15.40 -16.80
CA ASP A 148 0.91 -14.79 -17.53
C ASP A 148 1.23 -13.36 -17.95
N ALA A 149 1.84 -12.57 -17.05
CA ALA A 149 2.34 -11.24 -17.35
C ALA A 149 3.38 -11.28 -18.47
N ALA A 150 4.34 -12.20 -18.41
CA ALA A 150 5.35 -12.38 -19.45
C ALA A 150 4.75 -12.70 -20.82
N ARG A 151 3.76 -13.61 -20.86
CA ARG A 151 3.05 -13.97 -22.10
C ARG A 151 2.29 -12.78 -22.69
N ARG A 152 1.58 -12.04 -21.84
CA ARG A 152 0.83 -10.83 -22.23
C ARG A 152 1.77 -9.77 -22.79
N GLU A 153 2.85 -9.43 -22.09
CA GLU A 153 3.78 -8.37 -22.48
C GLU A 153 4.54 -8.71 -23.77
N VAL A 154 4.97 -9.96 -23.97
CA VAL A 154 5.57 -10.39 -25.24
C VAL A 154 4.58 -10.23 -26.40
N SER A 155 3.32 -10.63 -26.19
CA SER A 155 2.27 -10.46 -27.21
C SER A 155 1.95 -8.99 -27.49
N GLU A 156 1.93 -8.13 -26.47
CA GLU A 156 1.58 -6.72 -26.60
C GLU A 156 2.70 -5.90 -27.25
N GLU A 157 3.94 -6.08 -26.79
CA GLU A 157 5.09 -5.29 -27.23
C GLU A 157 5.74 -5.83 -28.50
N MET A 158 5.96 -7.15 -28.59
CA MET A 158 6.61 -7.77 -29.76
C MET A 158 5.64 -8.23 -30.84
N ARG A 159 4.34 -8.37 -30.52
CA ARG A 159 3.35 -8.98 -31.42
C ARG A 159 3.72 -10.41 -31.82
N MET A 160 4.32 -11.14 -30.88
CA MET A 160 4.80 -12.51 -31.04
C MET A 160 4.17 -13.43 -29.99
N ALA A 161 4.23 -14.73 -30.25
CA ALA A 161 3.93 -15.77 -29.27
C ALA A 161 5.16 -16.67 -29.13
N CYS A 162 5.47 -17.09 -27.91
CA CYS A 162 6.52 -18.04 -27.61
C CYS A 162 5.91 -19.36 -27.14
N GLU A 163 6.50 -20.48 -27.55
CA GLU A 163 6.00 -21.82 -27.19
C GLU A 163 6.29 -22.16 -25.72
N ALA A 164 7.48 -21.82 -25.25
CA ALA A 164 7.95 -22.11 -23.91
C ALA A 164 8.35 -20.84 -23.15
N PHE A 165 8.10 -20.83 -21.85
CA PHE A 165 8.56 -19.81 -20.91
C PHE A 165 9.32 -20.54 -19.80
N VAL A 166 10.53 -20.07 -19.51
CA VAL A 166 11.40 -20.67 -18.48
C VAL A 166 11.62 -19.63 -17.38
N PRO A 167 11.15 -19.87 -16.14
CA PRO A 167 11.39 -18.95 -15.03
C PRO A 167 12.87 -18.98 -14.62
N LEU A 168 13.43 -17.81 -14.32
CA LEU A 168 14.84 -17.65 -13.93
C LEU A 168 15.05 -17.45 -12.42
N GLY A 169 13.98 -17.30 -11.64
CA GLY A 169 14.00 -17.05 -10.19
C GLY A 169 12.76 -16.28 -9.74
#